data_AF-A0A662NXR8-F1
#
_entry.id   AF-A0A662NXR8-F1
#
_cell.length_a   1.000
_cell.length_b   1.000
_cell.length_c   1.000
_cell.angle_alpha   90.00
_cell.angle_beta   90.00
_cell.angle_gamma   90.00
#
_symmetry.space_group_name_H-M   'P 1'
#
loop_
_entity.id
_entity.type
_entity.pdbx_description
1 polymer ?
#
loop_
_entity_poly.entity_id
_entity_poly.type
_entity_poly.pdbx_seq_one_letter_code
_entity_poly.pdbx_strand_id
1 'polypeptide(L)'
;MEELQPQIRRRKPALERKIGEIREEDTRVALIGRVIKVDKLDYMFTIDDGTGIAIIESEENVLPKIGQMVRVIGRIIRNEEMHIYAEVVQDFSDAELEYLEEIQELEKKIMPGLENALEWWSE
;
A
#
# COMPACT_ATOMS: atom_id res chain seq x y z
N MET A 1 -20.15 15.74 34.14
CA MET A 1 -19.90 14.82 33.02
C MET A 1 -18.50 15.12 32.54
N GLU A 2 -17.57 14.21 32.76
CA GLU A 2 -16.19 14.37 32.33
C GLU A 2 -16.14 14.09 30.82
N GLU A 3 -15.84 15.11 30.02
CA GLU A 3 -15.68 14.96 28.57
C GLU A 3 -14.45 14.10 28.31
N LEU A 4 -14.67 12.85 27.88
CA LEU A 4 -13.62 11.98 27.38
C LEU A 4 -13.03 12.64 26.12
N GLN A 5 -11.86 13.28 26.26
CA GLN A 5 -11.12 13.79 25.13
C GLN A 5 -10.81 12.63 24.17
N PRO A 6 -11.11 12.74 22.87
CA PRO A 6 -10.81 11.69 21.92
C PRO A 6 -9.29 11.53 21.85
N GLN A 7 -8.78 10.37 22.30
CA GLN A 7 -7.39 10.00 22.05
C GLN A 7 -7.19 9.84 20.55
N ILE A 8 -6.53 10.82 19.92
CA ILE A 8 -6.11 10.74 18.52
C ILE A 8 -5.00 9.68 18.44
N ARG A 9 -5.38 8.43 18.20
CA ARG A 9 -4.42 7.37 17.85
C ARG A 9 -3.95 7.60 16.42
N ARG A 10 -2.66 7.91 16.25
CA ARG A 10 -2.02 7.90 14.92
C ARG A 10 -2.14 6.51 14.32
N ARG A 11 -2.65 6.43 13.09
CA ARG A 11 -2.67 5.17 12.32
C ARG A 11 -1.23 4.74 12.04
N LYS A 12 -0.97 3.43 12.01
CA LYS A 12 0.32 2.92 11.57
C LYS A 12 0.59 3.40 10.12
N PRO A 13 1.84 3.72 9.78
CA PRO A 13 2.19 4.04 8.40
C PRO A 13 1.87 2.83 7.50
N ALA A 14 1.52 3.11 6.25
CA ALA A 14 1.39 2.06 5.25
C ALA A 14 2.79 1.67 4.76
N LEU A 15 3.07 0.37 4.72
CA LEU A 15 4.35 -0.15 4.23
C LEU A 15 4.29 -0.34 2.73
N GLU A 16 5.24 0.23 2.00
CA GLU A 16 5.37 -0.03 0.57
C GLU A 16 5.88 -1.45 0.34
N ARG A 17 5.13 -2.24 -0.45
CA ARG A 17 5.40 -3.66 -0.69
C ARG A 17 5.06 -4.03 -2.13
N LYS A 18 5.82 -4.99 -2.68
CA LYS A 18 5.33 -5.81 -3.79
C LYS A 18 4.31 -6.82 -3.24
N ILE A 19 3.29 -7.16 -4.02
CA ILE A 19 2.18 -8.02 -3.60
C ILE A 19 2.69 -9.38 -3.11
N GLY A 20 3.65 -9.97 -3.83
CA GLY A 20 4.29 -11.24 -3.48
C GLY A 20 5.23 -11.17 -2.26
N GLU A 21 5.54 -9.96 -1.75
CA GLU A 21 6.43 -9.74 -0.59
C GLU A 21 5.66 -9.37 0.68
N ILE A 22 4.33 -9.27 0.64
CA ILE A 22 3.49 -8.98 1.79
C ILE A 22 3.64 -10.10 2.83
N ARG A 23 3.86 -9.72 4.10
CA ARG A 23 4.07 -10.65 5.20
C ARG A 23 2.88 -10.72 6.14
N GLU A 24 2.82 -11.76 6.96
CA GLU A 24 1.75 -11.94 7.95
C GLU A 24 1.73 -10.86 9.02
N GLU A 25 2.83 -10.18 9.31
CA GLU A 25 2.87 -9.07 10.26
C GLU A 25 2.39 -7.74 9.65
N ASP A 26 2.32 -7.65 8.33
CA ASP A 26 1.86 -6.46 7.64
C ASP A 26 0.36 -6.26 7.91
N THR A 27 -0.03 -5.02 8.19
CA THR A 27 -1.41 -4.65 8.54
C THR A 27 -1.97 -3.56 7.64
N ARG A 28 -1.09 -2.71 7.10
CA ARG A 28 -1.42 -1.61 6.21
C ARG A 28 -0.32 -1.47 5.18
N VAL A 29 -0.68 -1.41 3.91
CA VAL A 29 0.26 -1.47 2.80
C VAL A 29 -0.02 -0.38 1.78
N ALA A 30 1.02 -0.01 1.03
CA ALA A 30 0.96 0.78 -0.18
C ALA A 30 1.43 -0.11 -1.34
N LEU A 31 0.51 -0.43 -2.25
CA LEU A 31 0.75 -1.34 -3.37
C LEU A 31 0.65 -0.56 -4.67
N ILE A 32 1.54 -0.83 -5.63
CA ILE A 32 1.52 -0.23 -6.96
C ILE A 32 1.29 -1.35 -7.95
N GLY A 33 0.25 -1.26 -8.78
CA GLY A 33 -0.10 -2.33 -9.70
C GLY A 33 -0.99 -1.87 -10.84
N ARG A 34 -1.02 -2.67 -11.90
CA ARG A 34 -1.88 -2.46 -13.06
C ARG A 34 -3.25 -3.06 -12.80
N VAL A 35 -4.29 -2.29 -13.07
CA VAL A 35 -5.67 -2.78 -12.96
C VAL A 35 -5.95 -3.78 -14.08
N ILE A 36 -6.29 -5.02 -13.74
CA ILE A 36 -6.58 -6.09 -14.70
C ILE A 36 -8.06 -6.47 -14.76
N LYS A 37 -8.83 -6.16 -13.70
CA LYS A 37 -10.27 -6.40 -13.63
C LYS A 37 -10.95 -5.31 -12.80
N VAL A 38 -12.18 -4.96 -13.16
CA VAL A 38 -13.02 -4.03 -12.40
C VAL A 38 -14.42 -4.63 -12.28
N ASP A 39 -14.92 -4.73 -11.05
CA ASP A 39 -16.30 -5.09 -10.74
C ASP A 39 -17.04 -3.85 -10.20
N LYS A 40 -18.01 -3.38 -10.98
CA LYS A 40 -18.77 -2.17 -10.64
C LYS A 40 -19.92 -2.43 -9.67
N LEU A 41 -20.38 -3.67 -9.55
CA LEU A 41 -21.49 -4.01 -8.65
C LEU A 41 -21.00 -4.07 -7.21
N ASP A 42 -19.83 -4.69 -7.03
CA ASP A 42 -19.22 -4.88 -5.71
C ASP A 42 -18.21 -3.78 -5.33
N TYR A 43 -18.01 -2.79 -6.20
CA TYR A 43 -17.00 -1.73 -6.06
C TYR A 43 -15.59 -2.28 -5.76
N MET A 44 -15.26 -3.36 -6.46
CA MET A 44 -13.97 -4.03 -6.38
C MET A 44 -13.17 -3.87 -7.66
N PHE A 45 -11.85 -3.92 -7.55
CA PHE A 45 -10.98 -4.08 -8.70
C PHE A 45 -9.78 -4.95 -8.35
N THR A 46 -9.13 -5.50 -9.35
CA THR A 46 -7.98 -6.39 -9.18
C THR A 46 -6.76 -5.75 -9.79
N ILE A 47 -5.67 -5.72 -9.04
CA ILE A 47 -4.36 -5.24 -9.50
C ILE A 47 -3.35 -6.38 -9.60
N ASP A 48 -2.42 -6.24 -10.55
CA ASP A 48 -1.27 -7.11 -10.76
C ASP A 48 -0.01 -6.26 -10.83
N ASP A 49 1.02 -6.62 -10.06
CA ASP A 49 2.31 -5.94 -10.01
C ASP A 49 3.47 -6.78 -10.60
N GLY A 50 3.15 -7.93 -11.20
CA GLY A 50 4.11 -8.90 -11.73
C GLY A 50 4.66 -9.88 -10.68
N THR A 51 4.44 -9.64 -9.38
CA THR A 51 4.82 -10.56 -8.30
C THR A 51 3.61 -11.28 -7.70
N GLY A 52 2.42 -10.71 -7.84
CA GLY A 52 1.18 -11.30 -7.37
C GLY A 52 -0.05 -10.49 -7.80
N ILE A 53 -1.21 -10.98 -7.37
CA ILE A 53 -2.50 -10.37 -7.65
C ILE A 53 -3.16 -10.00 -6.32
N ALA A 54 -3.74 -8.80 -6.25
CA ALA A 54 -4.51 -8.35 -5.10
C ALA A 54 -5.91 -7.88 -5.53
N ILE A 55 -6.92 -8.28 -4.75
CA ILE A 55 -8.28 -7.78 -4.86
C ILE A 55 -8.39 -6.57 -3.96
N ILE A 56 -9.01 -5.51 -4.47
CA ILE A 56 -9.12 -4.23 -3.81
C ILE A 56 -10.60 -3.88 -3.68
N GLU A 57 -11.06 -3.66 -2.45
CA GLU A 57 -12.38 -3.10 -2.14
C GLU A 57 -12.25 -1.59 -1.94
N SER A 58 -13.05 -0.78 -2.66
CA SER A 58 -12.94 0.68 -2.65
C SER A 58 -14.11 1.34 -1.92
N GLU A 59 -13.82 2.14 -0.89
CA GLU A 59 -14.82 2.84 -0.07
C GLU A 59 -15.58 3.95 -0.83
N GLU A 60 -14.93 4.69 -1.74
CA GLU A 60 -15.49 5.93 -2.32
C GLU A 60 -16.20 5.76 -3.67
N ASN A 61 -16.54 4.54 -4.09
CA ASN A 61 -17.05 4.25 -5.45
C ASN A 61 -16.11 4.71 -6.60
N VAL A 62 -14.86 5.05 -6.28
CA VAL A 62 -13.84 5.45 -7.26
C VAL A 62 -13.18 4.20 -7.81
N LEU A 63 -13.66 3.74 -8.96
CA LEU A 63 -13.07 2.60 -9.65
C LEU A 63 -12.13 3.08 -10.76
N PRO A 64 -10.86 2.63 -10.76
CA PRO A 64 -9.94 2.93 -11.84
C PRO A 64 -10.32 2.20 -13.14
N LYS A 65 -9.66 2.53 -14.24
CA LYS A 65 -9.88 1.86 -15.53
C LYS A 65 -9.01 0.61 -15.65
N ILE A 66 -9.51 -0.41 -16.35
CA ILE A 66 -8.67 -1.55 -16.75
C ILE A 66 -7.48 -1.03 -17.56
N GLY A 67 -6.29 -1.52 -17.23
CA GLY A 67 -5.01 -1.11 -17.80
C GLY A 67 -4.35 0.09 -17.11
N GLN A 68 -5.07 0.81 -16.25
CA GLN A 68 -4.52 1.96 -15.51
C GLN A 68 -3.50 1.48 -14.46
N MET A 69 -2.43 2.25 -14.28
CA MET A 69 -1.53 2.07 -13.14
C MET A 69 -2.05 2.85 -11.95
N VAL A 70 -2.14 2.19 -10.80
CA VAL A 70 -2.63 2.80 -9.57
C VAL A 70 -1.73 2.49 -8.40
N ARG A 71 -1.71 3.40 -7.42
CA ARG A 71 -1.20 3.13 -6.07
C ARG A 71 -2.37 3.02 -5.12
N VAL A 72 -2.45 1.89 -4.42
CA VAL A 72 -3.48 1.60 -3.43
C VAL A 72 -2.87 1.63 -2.03
N ILE A 73 -3.38 2.50 -1.18
CA ILE A 73 -3.04 2.54 0.25
C ILE A 73 -4.22 2.00 1.02
N GLY A 74 -4.00 0.93 1.77
CA GLY A 74 -5.11 0.23 2.41
C GLY A 74 -4.72 -0.74 3.50
N ARG A 75 -5.74 -1.31 4.13
CA ARG A 75 -5.61 -2.33 5.18
C ARG A 75 -5.72 -3.71 4.56
N ILE A 76 -4.86 -4.63 4.97
CA ILE A 76 -4.97 -6.02 4.55
C ILE A 76 -6.17 -6.65 5.26
N ILE A 77 -7.09 -7.22 4.49
CA ILE A 77 -8.11 -8.13 4.99
C ILE A 77 -7.50 -9.54 4.88
N ARG A 78 -7.54 -10.30 5.98
CA ARG A 78 -6.99 -11.65 6.00
C ARG A 78 -8.07 -12.64 5.64
N ASN A 79 -8.05 -13.09 4.39
CA ASN A 79 -8.93 -14.09 3.80
C ASN A 79 -8.10 -14.99 2.87
N GLU A 80 -8.71 -15.96 2.20
CA GLU A 80 -7.99 -16.96 1.38
C GLU A 80 -7.22 -16.32 0.21
N GLU A 81 -7.67 -15.16 -0.26
CA GLU A 81 -7.04 -14.37 -1.31
C GLU A 81 -6.50 -13.04 -0.76
N MET A 82 -5.47 -12.48 -1.40
CA MET A 82 -4.89 -11.19 -1.01
C MET A 82 -5.90 -10.07 -1.25
N HIS A 83 -6.59 -9.66 -0.18
CA HIS A 83 -7.67 -8.69 -0.24
C HIS A 83 -7.30 -7.43 0.55
N ILE A 84 -7.47 -6.26 -0.07
CA ILE A 84 -7.10 -4.97 0.51
C ILE A 84 -8.34 -4.09 0.58
N TYR A 85 -8.63 -3.58 1.76
CA TYR A 85 -9.57 -2.49 1.94
C TYR A 85 -8.85 -1.17 1.62
N ALA A 86 -9.15 -0.57 0.47
CA ALA A 86 -8.50 0.66 0.03
C ALA A 86 -9.05 1.87 0.81
N GLU A 87 -8.13 2.59 1.45
CA GLU A 87 -8.41 3.91 2.03
C GLU A 87 -8.09 5.03 1.03
N VAL A 88 -7.13 4.79 0.12
CA VAL A 88 -6.75 5.72 -0.95
C VAL A 88 -6.44 4.93 -2.21
N VAL A 89 -7.00 5.36 -3.34
CA VAL A 89 -6.63 4.91 -4.69
C VAL A 89 -6.10 6.12 -5.44
N GLN A 90 -4.83 6.09 -5.85
CA GLN A 90 -4.16 7.17 -6.55
C GLN A 90 -3.90 6.79 -7.99
N ASP A 91 -4.10 7.73 -8.91
CA ASP A 91 -3.65 7.60 -10.28
C ASP A 91 -2.11 7.64 -10.32
N PHE A 92 -1.51 6.58 -10.87
CA PHE A 92 -0.07 6.40 -10.99
C PHE A 92 0.34 6.16 -12.46
N SER A 93 -0.54 6.49 -13.41
CA SER A 93 -0.29 6.30 -14.84
C SER A 93 0.91 7.08 -15.38
N ASP A 94 1.22 8.23 -14.81
CA ASP A 94 2.36 9.08 -15.23
C ASP A 94 3.61 8.88 -14.34
N ALA A 95 3.61 7.88 -13.46
CA ALA A 95 4.73 7.61 -12.59
C ALA A 95 5.86 6.89 -13.33
N GLU A 96 7.08 7.42 -13.21
CA GLU A 96 8.30 6.79 -13.72
C GLU A 96 8.73 5.65 -12.78
N LEU A 97 8.15 4.46 -12.98
CA LEU A 97 8.34 3.30 -12.10
C LEU A 97 9.80 2.83 -12.00
N GLU A 98 10.60 3.04 -13.05
CA GLU A 98 12.03 2.70 -13.06
C GLU A 98 12.80 3.52 -12.01
N TYR A 99 12.55 4.83 -11.95
CA TYR A 99 13.19 5.68 -10.94
C TYR A 99 12.70 5.37 -9.53
N LEU A 100 11.42 4.98 -9.38
CA LEU A 100 10.89 4.55 -8.09
C LEU A 100 11.61 3.29 -7.61
N GLU A 101 11.79 2.30 -8.50
CA GLU A 101 12.50 1.06 -8.16
C GLU A 101 13.96 1.33 -7.80
N GLU A 102 14.66 2.21 -8.53
CA GLU A 102 16.03 2.63 -8.20
C GLU A 102 16.12 3.27 -6.79
N ILE A 103 15.18 4.16 -6.45
CA ILE A 103 15.12 4.77 -5.12
C ILE A 103 14.88 3.70 -4.04
N GLN A 104 13.94 2.78 -4.25
CA GLN A 104 13.65 1.71 -3.30
C GLN A 104 14.85 0.79 -3.06
N GLU A 105 15.61 0.47 -4.12
CA GLU A 105 16.84 -0.34 -4.00
C GLU A 105 17.92 0.40 -3.20
N LEU A 106 18.08 1.70 -3.45
CA LEU A 106 19.00 2.55 -2.69
C LEU A 106 18.61 2.63 -1.21
N GLU A 107 17.31 2.83 -0.92
CA GLU A 107 16.80 2.83 0.45
C GLU A 107 17.08 1.50 1.15
N LYS A 108 16.77 0.36 0.51
CA LYS A 108 17.07 -0.98 1.06
C LYS A 108 18.56 -1.16 1.40
N LYS A 109 19.45 -0.56 0.60
CA LYS A 109 20.91 -0.65 0.81
C LYS A 109 21.43 0.29 1.90
N ILE A 110 20.89 1.50 1.99
CA ILE A 110 21.45 2.58 2.83
C ILE A 110 20.74 2.69 4.18
N MET A 111 19.42 2.49 4.23
CA MET A 111 18.61 2.73 5.42
C MET A 111 19.08 1.95 6.66
N PRO A 112 19.44 0.66 6.56
CA PRO A 112 19.95 -0.08 7.72
C PRO A 112 21.22 0.55 8.32
N GLY A 113 22.09 1.13 7.48
CA GLY A 113 23.29 1.83 7.96
C GLY A 113 22.98 3.17 8.63
N LEU A 114 21.99 3.89 8.10
CA LEU A 114 21.52 5.17 8.66
C LEU A 114 20.82 4.98 10.01
N GLU A 115 19.96 3.98 10.14
CA GLU A 115 19.24 3.68 11.38
C GLU A 115 20.23 3.35 12.51
N ASN A 116 21.21 2.47 12.25
CA ASN A 116 22.26 2.15 13.22
C ASN A 116 23.09 3.39 13.62
N ALA A 117 23.40 4.27 12.67
CA ALA A 117 24.13 5.51 12.96
C ALA A 117 23.29 6.50 13.79
N LEU A 118 21.99 6.62 13.51
CA LEU A 118 21.08 7.53 14.23
C LEU A 118 20.78 7.04 15.64
N GLU A 119 20.62 5.74 15.86
CA GLU A 119 20.49 5.16 17.21
C GLU A 119 21.71 5.51 18.07
N TRP A 120 22.92 5.41 17.50
CA TRP A 120 24.18 5.73 18.17
C TRP A 120 24.34 7.22 18.54
N TRP A 121 23.64 8.13 17.87
CA TRP A 121 23.66 9.58 18.15
C TRP A 121 22.58 10.01 19.15
N SER A 122 21.67 9.10 19.48
CA SER A 122 20.58 9.32 20.44
C SER A 122 20.84 8.73 21.84
N GLU A 123 21.95 8.02 22.01
CA GLU A 123 22.55 7.64 23.31
C GLU A 123 23.53 8.71 23.81
#